data_AF-A0R009-F1
#
_entry.id   AF-A0R009-F1
#
_cell.length_a   1.000
_cell.length_b   1.000
_cell.length_c   1.000
_cell.angle_alpha   90.00
_cell.angle_beta   90.00
_cell.angle_gamma   90.00
#
_symmetry.space_group_name_H-M   'P 1'
#
loop_
_entity.id
_entity.type
_entity.pdbx_description
1 polymer ?
#
loop_
_entity_poly.entity_id
_entity_poly.type
_entity_poly.pdbx_seq_one_letter_code
_entity_poly.pdbx_strand_id
1 'polypeptide(L)'
;MDGAGLAMSATTPSRRIRDADRTAQLTAALGAARARLARAAESAGRNVGEIELLPVTKFFPGSDIVILNQLGCLSFGESREQEAANKIAEVRAELPDAPIRWHMIGRIQRNKARAVAGWAYAAHSVDNARLIAALDRGAADALGRGVRSEPLRVYLQISLDGDAERGGVDIGDPDLVDELCAAIDGADGLTFTGLMAIPPLGADADEAFARLAAERDRVQKAYPQRLEMSAGMSNDLESAVKHGSTCVRVGTALMGPRPLTSPPVVTPVTSSSQTSELPRSAEGSPDEHTA
;
A
#
# COMPACT_ATOMS: atom_id res chain seq x y z
N MET A 1 -1.05 13.81 -61.66
CA MET A 1 0.08 13.83 -60.71
C MET A 1 -0.51 13.45 -59.38
N ASP A 2 -0.71 12.16 -59.16
CA ASP A 2 -1.38 11.66 -57.97
C ASP A 2 -0.35 11.12 -56.99
N GLY A 3 -0.47 11.61 -55.76
CA GLY A 3 0.47 11.40 -54.67
C GLY A 3 0.42 9.99 -54.11
N ALA A 4 1.60 9.51 -53.71
CA ALA A 4 1.76 8.43 -52.77
C ALA A 4 2.39 8.99 -51.50
N GLY A 5 1.53 9.37 -50.54
CA GLY A 5 1.94 9.63 -49.17
C GLY A 5 2.23 8.30 -48.48
N LEU A 6 3.51 8.04 -48.21
CA LEU A 6 3.97 6.87 -47.47
C LEU A 6 3.59 7.04 -45.99
N ALA A 7 2.48 6.44 -45.57
CA ALA A 7 2.10 6.37 -44.17
C ALA A 7 3.07 5.41 -43.44
N MET A 8 3.95 5.96 -42.60
CA MET A 8 4.78 5.20 -41.67
C MET A 8 3.86 4.55 -40.62
N SER A 9 3.65 3.25 -40.73
CA SER A 9 2.92 2.44 -39.76
C SER A 9 3.76 2.29 -38.48
N ALA A 10 3.32 2.93 -37.39
CA ALA A 10 3.92 2.73 -36.07
C ALA A 10 3.65 1.29 -35.60
N THR A 11 4.64 0.43 -35.75
CA THR A 11 4.56 -0.98 -35.34
C THR A 11 4.58 -1.03 -33.81
N THR A 12 3.52 -1.55 -33.19
CA THR A 12 3.49 -1.80 -31.75
C THR A 12 4.56 -2.85 -31.39
N PRO A 13 5.48 -2.56 -30.45
CA PRO A 13 6.56 -3.49 -30.14
C PRO A 13 6.03 -4.82 -29.62
N SER A 14 6.73 -5.91 -30.00
CA SER A 14 6.36 -7.27 -29.56
C SER A 14 6.36 -7.39 -28.04
N ARG A 15 5.58 -8.32 -27.47
CA ARG A 15 5.50 -8.56 -26.01
C ARG A 15 6.88 -8.74 -25.37
N ARG A 16 7.76 -9.51 -26.03
CA ARG A 16 9.14 -9.75 -25.55
C ARG A 16 9.98 -8.48 -25.43
N ILE A 17 9.82 -7.53 -26.37
CA ILE A 17 10.54 -6.25 -26.32
C ILE A 17 10.02 -5.39 -25.16
N ARG A 18 8.70 -5.33 -24.97
CA ARG A 18 8.08 -4.60 -23.85
C ARG A 18 8.50 -5.17 -22.48
N ASP A 19 8.57 -6.49 -22.36
CA ASP A 19 8.99 -7.15 -21.12
C ASP A 19 10.49 -6.90 -20.81
N ALA A 20 11.34 -6.89 -21.85
CA ALA A 20 12.75 -6.55 -21.71
C ALA A 20 12.98 -5.08 -21.31
N ASP A 21 12.24 -4.15 -21.93
CA ASP A 21 12.29 -2.72 -21.59
C ASP A 21 11.83 -2.48 -20.15
N ARG A 22 10.75 -3.15 -19.72
CA ARG A 22 10.25 -3.04 -18.34
C ARG A 22 11.25 -3.61 -17.34
N THR A 23 11.88 -4.73 -17.67
CA THR A 23 12.95 -5.33 -16.84
C THR A 23 14.12 -4.37 -16.66
N ALA A 24 14.58 -3.73 -17.74
CA ALA A 24 15.65 -2.73 -17.67
C ALA A 24 15.27 -1.52 -16.81
N GLN A 25 14.03 -1.01 -16.93
CA GLN A 25 13.53 0.10 -16.12
C GLN A 25 13.51 -0.25 -14.63
N LEU A 26 12.93 -1.40 -14.26
CA LEU A 26 12.85 -1.85 -12.87
C LEU A 26 14.24 -2.14 -12.29
N THR A 27 15.15 -2.70 -13.10
CA THR A 27 16.56 -2.92 -12.69
C THR A 27 17.24 -1.60 -12.34
N ALA A 28 17.14 -0.60 -13.23
CA ALA A 28 17.75 0.71 -13.02
C ALA A 28 17.13 1.44 -11.81
N ALA A 29 15.80 1.45 -11.69
CA ALA A 29 15.09 2.11 -10.60
C ALA A 29 15.37 1.44 -9.24
N LEU A 30 15.40 0.10 -9.19
CA LEU A 30 15.75 -0.64 -7.98
C LEU A 30 17.21 -0.38 -7.56
N GLY A 31 18.14 -0.38 -8.52
CA GLY A 31 19.54 -0.05 -8.27
C GLY A 31 19.68 1.36 -7.68
N ALA A 32 19.00 2.35 -8.27
CA ALA A 32 19.00 3.72 -7.76
C ALA A 32 18.39 3.84 -6.36
N ALA A 33 17.28 3.15 -6.10
CA ALA A 33 16.61 3.16 -4.79
C ALA A 33 17.47 2.50 -3.70
N ARG A 34 18.09 1.35 -4.00
CA ARG A 34 19.03 0.67 -3.07
C ARG A 34 20.26 1.54 -2.80
N ALA A 35 20.85 2.16 -3.82
CA ALA A 35 22.00 3.05 -3.64
C ALA A 35 21.64 4.30 -2.82
N ARG A 36 20.44 4.86 -3.02
CA ARG A 36 19.92 5.97 -2.21
C ARG A 36 19.74 5.57 -0.75
N LEU A 37 19.14 4.41 -0.49
CA LEU A 37 18.99 3.88 0.86
C LEU A 37 20.34 3.63 1.54
N ALA A 38 21.31 3.07 0.83
CA ALA A 38 22.66 2.84 1.37
C ALA A 38 23.33 4.15 1.82
N ARG A 39 23.27 5.21 0.99
CA ARG A 39 23.81 6.54 1.35
C ARG A 39 23.08 7.17 2.54
N ALA A 40 21.75 7.02 2.60
CA ALA A 40 20.96 7.51 3.73
C ALA A 40 21.35 6.80 5.03
N ALA A 41 21.52 5.47 4.98
CA ALA A 41 21.95 4.67 6.12
C ALA A 41 23.36 5.07 6.58
N GLU A 42 24.31 5.17 5.65
CA GLU A 42 25.68 5.62 5.93
C GLU A 42 25.70 7.02 6.58
N SER A 43 24.95 7.97 6.03
CA SER A 43 24.87 9.34 6.57
C SER A 43 24.26 9.40 7.97
N ALA A 44 23.41 8.43 8.32
CA ALA A 44 22.84 8.26 9.65
C ALA A 44 23.71 7.40 10.59
N GLY A 45 24.85 6.90 10.13
CA GLY A 45 25.71 5.99 10.89
C GLY A 45 25.08 4.61 11.15
N ARG A 46 24.18 4.15 10.25
CA ARG A 46 23.41 2.91 10.40
C ARG A 46 23.82 1.86 9.38
N ASN A 47 23.67 0.59 9.77
CA ASN A 47 23.80 -0.52 8.84
C ASN A 47 22.59 -0.57 7.90
N VAL A 48 22.81 -0.49 6.58
CA VAL A 48 21.75 -0.60 5.58
C VAL A 48 20.98 -1.94 5.66
N GLY A 49 21.64 -3.01 6.13
CA GLY A 49 21.01 -4.32 6.31
C GLY A 49 19.90 -4.35 7.37
N GLU A 50 19.80 -3.33 8.22
CA GLU A 50 18.71 -3.18 9.20
C GLU A 50 17.48 -2.45 8.63
N ILE A 51 17.52 -2.02 7.37
CA ILE A 51 16.47 -1.20 6.76
C ILE A 51 15.93 -1.91 5.52
N GLU A 52 14.70 -2.40 5.64
CA GLU A 52 13.99 -3.01 4.51
C GLU A 52 13.57 -1.93 3.51
N LEU A 53 14.01 -2.07 2.25
CA LEU A 53 13.41 -1.37 1.13
C LEU A 53 12.20 -2.19 0.66
N LEU A 54 11.00 -1.70 0.91
CA LEU A 54 9.74 -2.36 0.55
C LEU A 54 9.16 -1.77 -0.75
N PRO A 55 9.26 -2.45 -1.90
CA PRO A 55 8.53 -2.10 -3.11
C PRO A 55 7.02 -2.00 -2.86
N VAL A 56 6.41 -0.87 -3.22
CA VAL A 56 4.95 -0.69 -3.16
C VAL A 56 4.37 -0.89 -4.56
N THR A 57 3.67 -1.99 -4.76
CA THR A 57 3.29 -2.52 -6.08
C THR A 57 1.81 -2.37 -6.41
N LYS A 58 1.05 -1.65 -5.57
CA LYS A 58 -0.35 -1.30 -5.84
C LYS A 58 -0.51 -0.62 -7.22
N PHE A 59 -1.56 -0.98 -7.95
CA PHE A 59 -1.87 -0.58 -9.33
C PHE A 59 -0.95 -1.15 -10.42
N PHE A 60 0.11 -1.89 -10.08
CA PHE A 60 1.00 -2.54 -11.05
C PHE A 60 0.70 -4.04 -11.19
N PRO A 61 0.92 -4.64 -12.37
CA PRO A 61 0.61 -6.05 -12.63
C PRO A 61 1.54 -7.02 -11.88
N GLY A 62 1.09 -8.26 -11.69
CA GLY A 62 1.91 -9.32 -11.07
C GLY A 62 3.24 -9.58 -11.80
N SER A 63 3.31 -9.34 -13.12
CA SER A 63 4.55 -9.49 -13.89
C SER A 63 5.68 -8.56 -13.40
N ASP A 64 5.36 -7.36 -12.91
CA ASP A 64 6.38 -6.47 -12.33
C ASP A 64 6.96 -7.04 -11.03
N ILE A 65 6.14 -7.76 -10.24
CA ILE A 65 6.57 -8.45 -9.02
C ILE A 65 7.49 -9.61 -9.36
N VAL A 66 7.16 -10.37 -10.41
CA VAL A 66 8.01 -11.48 -10.89
C VAL A 66 9.39 -10.95 -11.31
N ILE A 67 9.45 -9.84 -12.06
CA ILE A 67 10.70 -9.18 -12.42
C ILE A 67 11.47 -8.76 -11.16
N LEU A 68 10.83 -8.03 -10.23
CA LEU A 68 11.48 -7.57 -9.01
C LEU A 68 11.97 -8.74 -8.12
N ASN A 69 11.23 -9.84 -8.09
CA ASN A 69 11.64 -11.04 -7.37
C ASN A 69 12.91 -11.66 -7.96
N GLN A 70 13.01 -11.75 -9.29
CA GLN A 70 14.23 -12.17 -9.99
C GLN A 70 15.41 -11.23 -9.74
N LEU A 71 15.15 -9.96 -9.43
CA LEU A 71 16.16 -8.96 -9.01
C LEU A 71 16.44 -9.00 -7.49
N GLY A 72 15.91 -10.00 -6.78
CA GLY A 72 16.17 -10.28 -5.37
C GLY A 72 15.25 -9.58 -4.38
N CYS A 73 14.14 -8.98 -4.81
CA CYS A 73 13.11 -8.49 -3.88
C CYS A 73 12.27 -9.66 -3.35
N LEU A 74 12.24 -9.82 -2.04
CA LEU A 74 11.46 -10.86 -1.37
C LEU A 74 10.22 -10.33 -0.65
N SER A 75 10.05 -9.01 -0.58
CA SER A 75 8.92 -8.36 0.09
C SER A 75 8.22 -7.39 -0.84
N PHE A 76 6.88 -7.31 -0.75
CA PHE A 76 6.06 -6.39 -1.55
C PHE A 76 4.90 -5.82 -0.74
N GLY A 77 4.66 -4.52 -0.89
CA GLY A 77 3.60 -3.78 -0.22
C GLY A 77 2.37 -3.56 -1.11
N GLU A 78 1.21 -3.99 -0.63
CA GLU A 78 -0.09 -3.81 -1.28
C GLU A 78 -1.05 -3.01 -0.41
N SER A 79 -1.96 -2.26 -1.03
CA SER A 79 -2.87 -1.34 -0.30
C SER A 79 -4.33 -1.76 -0.28
N ARG A 80 -4.74 -2.77 -1.05
CA ARG A 80 -6.14 -3.20 -1.16
C ARG A 80 -6.20 -4.72 -1.18
N GLU A 81 -7.00 -5.29 -0.29
CA GLU A 81 -7.07 -6.75 -0.11
C GLU A 81 -7.45 -7.49 -1.40
N GLN A 82 -8.47 -7.03 -2.13
CA GLN A 82 -8.92 -7.73 -3.34
C GLN A 82 -7.88 -7.72 -4.46
N GLU A 83 -7.19 -6.58 -4.63
CA GLU A 83 -6.11 -6.46 -5.61
C GLU A 83 -4.93 -7.36 -5.21
N ALA A 84 -4.55 -7.33 -3.93
CA ALA A 84 -3.47 -8.15 -3.40
C ALA A 84 -3.77 -9.65 -3.57
N ALA A 85 -4.96 -10.12 -3.20
CA ALA A 85 -5.33 -11.53 -3.29
C ALA A 85 -5.22 -12.07 -4.73
N ASN A 86 -5.72 -11.31 -5.71
CA ASN A 86 -5.62 -11.68 -7.13
C ASN A 86 -4.14 -11.74 -7.57
N LYS A 87 -3.37 -10.70 -7.23
CA LYS A 87 -1.96 -10.59 -7.60
C LYS A 87 -1.09 -11.68 -6.95
N ILE A 88 -1.38 -12.04 -5.69
CA ILE A 88 -0.71 -13.12 -4.98
C ILE A 88 -0.97 -14.46 -5.68
N ALA A 89 -2.21 -14.73 -6.09
CA ALA A 89 -2.55 -15.96 -6.81
C ALA A 89 -1.82 -16.05 -8.16
N GLU A 90 -1.81 -14.96 -8.93
CA GLU A 90 -1.08 -14.85 -10.20
C GLU A 90 0.42 -15.09 -10.01
N VAL A 91 1.05 -14.39 -9.06
CA VAL A 91 2.49 -14.52 -8.80
C VAL A 91 2.86 -15.90 -8.27
N ARG A 92 2.06 -16.51 -7.40
CA ARG A 92 2.29 -17.88 -6.92
C ARG A 92 2.16 -18.93 -8.03
N ALA A 93 1.33 -18.69 -9.05
CA ALA A 93 1.24 -19.59 -10.19
C ALA A 93 2.51 -19.54 -11.06
N GLU A 94 3.17 -18.38 -11.16
CA GLU A 94 4.43 -18.22 -11.90
C GLU A 94 5.67 -18.57 -11.07
N LEU A 95 5.63 -18.33 -9.76
CA LEU A 95 6.73 -18.50 -8.81
C LEU A 95 6.29 -19.31 -7.58
N PRO A 96 5.99 -20.62 -7.72
CA PRO A 96 5.41 -21.42 -6.65
C PRO A 96 6.32 -21.57 -5.42
N ASP A 97 7.64 -21.60 -5.63
CA ASP A 97 8.64 -21.84 -4.58
C ASP A 97 9.28 -20.55 -4.04
N ALA A 98 8.89 -19.38 -4.57
CA ALA A 98 9.48 -18.11 -4.15
C ALA A 98 8.97 -17.72 -2.75
N PRO A 99 9.87 -17.47 -1.77
CA PRO A 99 9.49 -17.13 -0.39
C PRO A 99 9.09 -15.65 -0.28
N ILE A 100 8.02 -15.25 -0.96
CA ILE A 100 7.57 -13.86 -1.03
C ILE A 100 6.77 -13.49 0.23
N ARG A 101 7.19 -12.39 0.87
CA ARG A 101 6.51 -11.74 2.00
C ARG A 101 5.62 -10.61 1.51
N TRP A 102 4.33 -10.71 1.80
CA TRP A 102 3.34 -9.72 1.37
C TRP A 102 2.94 -8.82 2.53
N HIS A 103 3.03 -7.50 2.34
CA HIS A 103 2.75 -6.51 3.37
C HIS A 103 1.46 -5.77 3.03
N MET A 104 0.45 -5.83 3.91
CA MET A 104 -0.74 -4.99 3.81
C MET A 104 -0.43 -3.62 4.41
N ILE A 105 -0.28 -2.61 3.56
CA ILE A 105 0.12 -1.24 3.96
C ILE A 105 -0.99 -0.21 3.84
N GLY A 106 -2.13 -0.58 3.25
CA GLY A 106 -3.30 0.29 3.13
C GLY A 106 -4.36 -0.04 4.17
N ARG A 107 -5.26 0.92 4.43
CA ARG A 107 -6.34 0.80 5.42
C ARG A 107 -7.08 -0.53 5.31
N ILE A 108 -7.18 -1.26 6.43
CA ILE A 108 -7.81 -2.58 6.48
C ILE A 108 -9.26 -2.44 6.93
N GLN A 109 -10.18 -2.85 6.07
CA GLN A 109 -11.59 -2.97 6.45
C GLN A 109 -11.79 -4.22 7.32
N ARG A 110 -12.56 -4.11 8.41
CA ARG A 110 -12.75 -5.23 9.36
C ARG A 110 -13.27 -6.51 8.72
N ASN A 111 -14.20 -6.40 7.76
CA ASN A 111 -14.71 -7.56 7.01
C ASN A 111 -13.66 -8.23 6.10
N LYS A 112 -12.53 -7.57 5.85
CA LYS A 112 -11.39 -8.11 5.11
C LYS A 112 -10.27 -8.62 6.01
N ALA A 113 -10.36 -8.43 7.33
CA ALA A 113 -9.31 -8.80 8.28
C ALA A 113 -8.94 -10.29 8.21
N ARG A 114 -9.92 -11.20 8.09
CA ARG A 114 -9.65 -12.65 7.95
C ARG A 114 -8.87 -12.98 6.67
N ALA A 115 -9.21 -12.33 5.56
CA ALA A 115 -8.52 -12.53 4.29
C ALA A 115 -7.09 -11.97 4.35
N VAL A 116 -6.93 -10.73 4.83
CA VAL A 116 -5.62 -10.10 5.06
C VAL A 116 -4.77 -10.95 5.98
N ALA A 117 -5.34 -11.42 7.08
CA ALA A 117 -4.67 -12.37 7.95
C ALA A 117 -4.21 -13.54 7.09
N GLY A 118 -5.05 -14.27 6.37
CA GLY A 118 -4.64 -15.47 5.63
C GLY A 118 -3.40 -15.35 4.71
N TRP A 119 -3.15 -14.19 4.07
CA TRP A 119 -2.05 -14.04 3.11
C TRP A 119 -0.89 -13.13 3.55
N ALA A 120 -1.13 -12.18 4.46
CA ALA A 120 -0.12 -11.18 4.79
C ALA A 120 0.98 -11.74 5.69
N TYR A 121 2.21 -11.39 5.36
CA TYR A 121 3.36 -11.50 6.27
C TYR A 121 3.27 -10.43 7.36
N ALA A 122 2.93 -9.18 6.99
CA ALA A 122 2.77 -8.08 7.93
C ALA A 122 1.59 -7.17 7.57
N ALA A 123 0.92 -6.61 8.59
CA ALA A 123 -0.10 -5.58 8.47
C ALA A 123 0.38 -4.28 9.12
N HIS A 124 0.44 -3.20 8.36
CA HIS A 124 1.08 -1.95 8.80
C HIS A 124 0.09 -0.89 9.27
N SER A 125 -1.19 -1.02 8.92
CA SER A 125 -2.23 0.00 9.11
C SER A 125 -3.28 -0.41 10.14
N VAL A 126 -2.85 -0.96 11.28
CA VAL A 126 -3.74 -1.36 12.38
C VAL A 126 -3.91 -0.18 13.32
N ASP A 127 -5.14 0.21 13.65
CA ASP A 127 -5.39 1.48 14.36
C ASP A 127 -6.53 1.43 15.38
N ASN A 128 -7.13 0.26 15.64
CA ASN A 128 -8.22 0.15 16.63
C ASN A 128 -8.41 -1.28 17.16
N ALA A 129 -8.96 -1.39 18.37
CA ALA A 129 -9.20 -2.66 19.07
C ALA A 129 -10.07 -3.65 18.27
N ARG A 130 -11.09 -3.16 17.53
CA ARG A 130 -11.96 -4.04 16.73
C ARG A 130 -11.23 -4.67 15.56
N LEU A 131 -10.27 -3.96 14.96
CA LEU A 131 -9.43 -4.47 13.89
C LEU A 131 -8.39 -5.45 14.44
N ILE A 132 -7.75 -5.13 15.57
CA ILE A 132 -6.84 -6.05 16.28
C ILE A 132 -7.53 -7.38 16.55
N ALA A 133 -8.69 -7.38 17.20
CA ALA A 133 -9.43 -8.60 17.52
C ALA A 133 -9.89 -9.36 16.26
N ALA A 134 -10.15 -8.68 15.14
CA ALA A 134 -10.53 -9.33 13.89
C ALA A 134 -9.33 -9.97 13.16
N LEU A 135 -8.16 -9.32 13.20
CA LEU A 135 -6.92 -9.86 12.66
C LEU A 135 -6.43 -11.03 13.50
N ASP A 136 -6.46 -10.91 14.83
CA ASP A 136 -6.08 -11.96 15.78
C ASP A 136 -6.87 -13.25 15.52
N ARG A 137 -8.21 -13.19 15.56
CA ARG A 137 -9.07 -14.34 15.24
C ARG A 137 -8.78 -14.92 13.85
N GLY A 138 -8.52 -14.06 12.85
CA GLY A 138 -8.21 -14.49 11.50
C GLY A 138 -6.86 -15.20 11.39
N ALA A 139 -5.86 -14.71 12.12
CA ALA A 139 -4.50 -15.26 12.12
C ALA A 139 -4.43 -16.54 12.96
N ALA A 140 -5.06 -16.59 14.12
CA ALA A 140 -5.17 -17.79 14.96
C ALA A 140 -5.88 -18.94 14.22
N ASP A 141 -6.98 -18.68 13.50
CA ASP A 141 -7.63 -19.68 12.63
C ASP A 141 -6.69 -20.19 11.53
N ALA A 142 -5.94 -19.28 10.90
CA ALA A 142 -5.01 -19.64 9.84
C ALA A 142 -3.81 -20.45 10.37
N LEU A 143 -3.35 -20.20 11.60
CA LEU A 143 -2.37 -21.01 12.31
C LEU A 143 -2.90 -22.42 12.60
N GLY A 144 -4.09 -22.51 13.22
CA GLY A 144 -4.71 -23.79 13.55
C GLY A 144 -4.99 -24.69 12.34
N ARG A 145 -5.17 -24.08 11.16
CA ARG A 145 -5.36 -24.78 9.88
C ARG A 145 -4.07 -25.02 9.09
N GLY A 146 -2.91 -24.57 9.59
CA GLY A 146 -1.62 -24.69 8.89
C GLY A 146 -1.52 -23.85 7.61
N VAL A 147 -2.37 -22.84 7.42
CA VAL A 147 -2.27 -21.89 6.29
C VAL A 147 -1.07 -20.96 6.47
N ARG A 148 -0.70 -20.69 7.72
CA ARG A 148 0.51 -19.98 8.12
C ARG A 148 1.22 -20.74 9.23
N SER A 149 2.53 -20.54 9.32
CA SER A 149 3.41 -21.13 10.33
C SER A 149 3.73 -20.20 11.50
N GLU A 150 3.49 -18.89 11.35
CA GLU A 150 3.85 -17.87 12.34
C GLU A 150 2.70 -16.85 12.52
N PRO A 151 2.59 -16.23 13.71
CA PRO A 151 1.64 -15.14 13.95
C PRO A 151 1.79 -13.99 12.95
N LEU A 152 0.71 -13.26 12.70
CA LEU A 152 0.73 -12.09 11.82
C LEU A 152 1.50 -10.95 12.48
N ARG A 153 2.53 -10.45 11.79
CA ARG A 153 3.27 -9.25 12.22
C ARG A 153 2.39 -8.02 12.07
N VAL A 154 2.32 -7.20 13.11
CA VAL A 154 1.47 -6.01 13.14
C VAL A 154 2.27 -4.78 13.54
N TYR A 155 2.14 -3.72 12.74
CA TYR A 155 2.48 -2.37 13.17
C TYR A 155 1.21 -1.60 13.56
N LEU A 156 1.27 -0.90 14.69
CA LEU A 156 0.27 0.08 15.07
C LEU A 156 0.50 1.36 14.25
N GLN A 157 -0.52 1.80 13.52
CA GLN A 157 -0.48 3.05 12.79
C GLN A 157 -0.72 4.21 13.75
N ILE A 158 0.22 5.14 13.78
CA ILE A 158 0.16 6.37 14.55
C ILE A 158 -0.24 7.52 13.62
N SER A 159 -1.24 8.28 14.02
CA SER A 159 -1.59 9.56 13.44
C SER A 159 -0.77 10.65 14.11
N LEU A 160 0.07 11.35 13.34
CA LEU A 160 0.96 12.39 13.85
C LEU A 160 0.27 13.74 14.05
N ASP A 161 -0.99 13.87 13.63
CA ASP A 161 -1.74 15.12 13.72
C ASP A 161 -3.23 14.93 14.07
N GLY A 162 -3.59 13.73 14.57
CA GLY A 162 -4.94 13.44 15.06
C GLY A 162 -6.03 13.38 13.99
N ASP A 163 -5.69 13.46 12.71
CA ASP A 163 -6.69 13.43 11.64
C ASP A 163 -7.26 12.02 11.41
N ALA A 164 -8.50 11.82 11.86
CA ALA A 164 -9.21 10.55 11.79
C ALA A 164 -9.44 10.04 10.35
N GLU A 165 -9.46 10.92 9.33
CA GLU A 165 -9.70 10.51 7.93
C GLU A 165 -8.50 9.76 7.34
N ARG A 166 -7.29 10.05 7.83
CA ARG A 166 -6.04 9.39 7.43
C ARG A 166 -5.79 8.07 8.16
N GLY A 167 -6.59 7.78 9.19
CA GLY A 167 -6.46 6.62 10.05
C GLY A 167 -5.24 6.70 10.99
N GLY A 168 -5.12 5.70 11.84
CA GLY A 168 -4.12 5.70 12.91
C GLY A 168 -4.64 6.27 14.23
N VAL A 169 -3.95 5.91 15.31
CA VAL A 169 -4.22 6.36 16.68
C VAL A 169 -3.53 7.70 16.87
N ASP A 170 -4.24 8.69 17.43
CA ASP A 170 -3.64 10.00 17.69
C ASP A 170 -2.46 9.87 18.66
N ILE A 171 -1.29 10.36 18.25
CA ILE A 171 -0.10 10.44 19.10
C ILE A 171 -0.32 11.34 20.34
N GLY A 172 -1.32 12.21 20.32
CA GLY A 172 -1.76 13.01 21.46
C GLY A 172 -2.49 12.21 22.54
N ASP A 173 -2.83 10.94 22.30
CA ASP A 173 -3.51 10.04 23.24
C ASP A 173 -2.61 8.83 23.58
N PRO A 174 -1.58 9.03 24.44
CA PRO A 174 -0.62 7.97 24.76
C PRO A 174 -1.26 6.79 25.50
N ASP A 175 -2.34 7.02 26.26
CA ASP A 175 -3.05 5.96 26.98
C ASP A 175 -3.73 5.00 26.00
N LEU A 176 -4.39 5.54 24.96
CA LEU A 176 -4.96 4.72 23.89
C LEU A 176 -3.89 4.02 23.05
N VAL A 177 -2.74 4.66 22.79
CA VAL A 177 -1.60 4.00 22.12
C VAL A 177 -1.13 2.80 22.96
N ASP A 178 -0.97 2.98 24.27
CA ASP A 178 -0.49 1.92 25.17
C ASP A 178 -1.51 0.78 25.28
N GLU A 179 -2.81 1.08 25.37
CA GLU A 179 -3.90 0.10 25.36
C GLU A 179 -3.84 -0.78 24.10
N LEU A 180 -3.70 -0.16 22.93
CA LEU A 180 -3.70 -0.88 21.66
C LEU A 180 -2.41 -1.65 21.42
N CYS A 181 -1.26 -1.15 21.88
CA CYS A 181 -0.01 -1.91 21.87
C CYS A 181 -0.15 -3.18 22.74
N ALA A 182 -0.69 -3.06 23.95
CA ALA A 182 -0.88 -4.19 24.85
C ALA A 182 -1.89 -5.21 24.27
N ALA A 183 -2.94 -4.73 23.59
CA ALA A 183 -3.90 -5.59 22.90
C ALA A 183 -3.28 -6.36 21.73
N ILE A 184 -2.28 -5.81 21.04
CA ILE A 184 -1.55 -6.53 19.97
C ILE A 184 -0.57 -7.53 20.57
N ASP A 185 0.16 -7.15 21.62
CA ASP A 185 1.19 -7.98 22.26
C ASP A 185 0.57 -9.20 22.98
N GLY A 186 -0.61 -9.02 23.58
CA GLY A 186 -1.34 -10.10 24.24
C GLY A 186 -2.18 -11.01 23.33
N ALA A 187 -2.11 -10.84 22.01
CA ALA A 187 -2.91 -11.61 21.05
C ALA A 187 -2.19 -12.87 20.56
N ASP A 188 -2.88 -14.02 20.58
CA ASP A 188 -2.30 -15.32 20.21
C ASP A 188 -1.90 -15.41 18.73
N GLY A 189 -2.68 -14.76 17.86
CA GLY A 189 -2.50 -14.78 16.42
C GLY A 189 -1.58 -13.68 15.88
N LEU A 190 -1.12 -12.76 16.72
CA LEU A 190 -0.39 -11.56 16.30
C LEU A 190 1.02 -11.50 16.90
N THR A 191 1.89 -10.70 16.28
CA THR A 191 3.17 -10.28 16.86
C THR A 191 3.27 -8.77 16.79
N PHE A 192 3.37 -8.12 17.95
CA PHE A 192 3.60 -6.69 18.00
C PHE A 192 5.00 -6.35 17.47
N THR A 193 5.03 -5.79 16.27
CA THR A 193 6.27 -5.58 15.51
C THR A 193 6.81 -4.17 15.70
N GLY A 194 5.94 -3.17 15.84
CA GLY A 194 6.37 -1.79 16.06
C GLY A 194 5.34 -0.77 15.61
N LEU A 195 5.82 0.42 15.26
CA LEU A 195 4.97 1.54 14.87
C LEU A 195 5.08 1.86 13.38
N MET A 196 4.00 2.38 12.81
CA MET A 196 3.96 2.88 11.44
C MET A 196 3.39 4.29 11.45
N ALA A 197 3.96 5.20 10.66
CA ALA A 197 3.27 6.44 10.34
C ALA A 197 3.52 6.89 8.89
N ILE A 198 2.69 7.83 8.47
CA ILE A 198 2.85 8.62 7.26
C ILE A 198 2.84 10.08 7.71
N PRO A 199 3.85 10.89 7.35
CA PRO A 199 3.83 12.31 7.65
C PRO A 199 2.59 13.01 7.06
N PRO A 200 2.02 14.00 7.75
CA PRO A 200 0.99 14.84 7.18
C PRO A 200 1.42 15.50 5.86
N LEU A 201 0.46 15.75 4.98
CA LEU A 201 0.74 16.44 3.73
C LEU A 201 1.26 17.86 4.02
N GLY A 202 2.45 18.17 3.49
CA GLY A 202 3.09 19.46 3.67
C GLY A 202 3.79 19.66 5.02
N ALA A 203 3.77 18.68 5.92
CA ALA A 203 4.58 18.73 7.13
C ALA A 203 6.07 18.53 6.83
N ASP A 204 6.92 19.06 7.72
CA ASP A 204 8.35 18.75 7.71
C ASP A 204 8.56 17.28 8.08
N ALA A 205 9.26 16.55 7.21
CA ALA A 205 9.46 15.11 7.38
C ALA A 205 10.39 14.80 8.57
N ASP A 206 11.38 15.64 8.84
CA ASP A 206 12.29 15.47 9.96
C ASP A 206 11.56 15.65 11.30
N GLU A 207 10.72 16.68 11.44
CA GLU A 207 9.89 16.89 12.63
C GLU A 207 8.89 15.76 12.83
N ALA A 208 8.22 15.32 11.75
CA ALA A 208 7.25 14.24 11.80
C ALA A 208 7.89 12.91 12.24
N PHE A 209 9.03 12.54 11.66
CA PHE A 209 9.70 11.29 12.02
C PHE A 209 10.43 11.37 13.37
N ALA A 210 10.89 12.55 13.79
CA ALA A 210 11.40 12.73 15.16
C ALA A 210 10.31 12.44 16.20
N ARG A 211 9.08 12.90 15.96
CA ARG A 211 7.92 12.62 16.83
C ARG A 211 7.59 11.13 16.88
N LEU A 212 7.57 10.46 15.72
CA LEU A 212 7.36 9.01 15.67
C LEU A 212 8.47 8.24 16.39
N ALA A 213 9.73 8.66 16.22
CA ALA A 213 10.88 8.03 16.87
C ALA A 213 10.81 8.15 18.39
N ALA A 214 10.45 9.33 18.90
CA ALA A 214 10.23 9.59 20.32
C ALA A 214 9.10 8.72 20.88
N GLU A 215 8.01 8.58 20.13
CA GLU A 215 6.88 7.72 20.53
C GLU A 215 7.27 6.23 20.55
N ARG A 216 8.00 5.77 19.54
CA ARG A 216 8.54 4.40 19.52
C ARG A 216 9.50 4.17 20.70
N ASP A 217 10.33 5.14 21.09
CA ASP A 217 11.19 5.03 22.28
C ASP A 217 10.40 5.04 23.60
N ARG A 218 9.28 5.78 23.65
CA ARG A 218 8.37 5.78 24.79
C ARG A 218 7.74 4.39 24.97
N VAL A 219 7.13 3.87 23.92
CA VAL A 219 6.46 2.55 23.90
C VAL A 219 7.47 1.43 24.17
N GLN A 220 8.67 1.49 23.57
CA GLN A 220 9.73 0.48 23.73
C GLN A 220 10.05 0.14 25.20
N LYS A 221 9.88 1.08 26.14
CA LYS A 221 10.15 0.86 27.57
C LYS A 221 9.29 -0.24 28.19
N ALA A 222 8.12 -0.53 27.62
CA ALA A 222 7.20 -1.55 28.10
C ALA A 222 7.40 -2.93 27.45
N TYR A 223 8.19 -3.03 26.39
CA TYR A 223 8.30 -4.24 25.57
C TYR A 223 9.76 -4.72 25.45
N PRO A 224 10.04 -6.02 25.66
CA PRO A 224 11.41 -6.55 25.57
C PRO A 224 11.91 -6.69 24.12
N GLN A 225 11.01 -6.89 23.15
CA GLN A 225 11.36 -6.96 21.75
C GLN A 225 11.70 -5.56 21.21
N ARG A 226 12.72 -5.47 20.33
CA ARG A 226 13.02 -4.22 19.63
C ARG A 226 11.86 -3.87 18.70
N LEU A 227 11.22 -2.74 18.95
CA LEU A 227 10.15 -2.21 18.12
C LEU A 227 10.74 -1.61 16.84
N GLU A 228 10.18 -2.06 15.72
CA GLU A 228 10.50 -1.57 14.40
C GLU A 228 9.73 -0.28 14.06
N MET A 229 10.18 0.42 13.03
CA MET A 229 9.52 1.62 12.54
C MET A 229 9.32 1.55 11.03
N SER A 230 8.08 1.37 10.60
CA SER A 230 7.70 1.47 9.18
C SER A 230 7.42 2.94 8.85
N ALA A 231 8.40 3.62 8.30
CA ALA A 231 8.33 5.05 8.01
C ALA A 231 9.20 5.42 6.81
N GLY A 232 8.81 6.47 6.08
CA GLY A 232 9.50 6.92 4.87
C GLY A 232 8.97 6.27 3.60
N MET A 233 8.90 7.08 2.57
CA MET A 233 8.43 6.81 1.22
C MET A 233 9.43 7.41 0.22
N SER A 234 9.04 7.51 -1.06
CA SER A 234 9.92 8.00 -2.12
C SER A 234 10.48 9.41 -1.89
N ASN A 235 9.81 10.29 -1.14
CA ASN A 235 10.21 11.70 -1.05
C ASN A 235 10.93 12.06 0.26
N ASP A 236 10.90 11.18 1.25
CA ASP A 236 11.25 11.46 2.64
C ASP A 236 12.02 10.29 3.29
N LEU A 237 12.55 9.38 2.46
CA LEU A 237 13.34 8.22 2.87
C LEU A 237 14.53 8.62 3.76
N GLU A 238 15.31 9.63 3.36
CA GLU A 238 16.49 10.07 4.09
C GLU A 238 16.14 10.52 5.51
N SER A 239 15.13 11.36 5.66
CA SER A 239 14.63 11.82 6.96
C SER A 239 14.14 10.64 7.79
N ALA A 240 13.37 9.70 7.21
CA ALA A 240 12.91 8.52 7.94
C ALA A 240 14.06 7.63 8.43
N VAL A 241 15.08 7.43 7.59
CA VAL A 241 16.27 6.63 7.93
C VAL A 241 17.07 7.29 9.05
N LYS A 242 17.26 8.61 8.98
CA LYS A 242 17.91 9.42 10.02
C LYS A 242 17.22 9.27 11.38
N HIS A 243 15.89 9.20 11.41
CA HIS A 243 15.09 9.03 12.63
C HIS A 243 14.81 7.58 13.01
N GLY A 244 15.52 6.62 12.40
CA GLY A 244 15.51 5.22 12.87
C GLY A 244 14.57 4.27 12.12
N SER A 245 14.05 4.63 10.94
CA SER A 245 13.18 3.74 10.16
C SER A 245 13.87 2.40 9.88
N THR A 246 13.13 1.29 10.03
CA THR A 246 13.58 -0.07 9.71
C THR A 246 12.90 -0.61 8.45
N CYS A 247 11.91 0.11 7.91
CA CYS A 247 11.22 -0.24 6.68
C CYS A 247 10.77 1.03 5.94
N VAL A 248 11.34 1.27 4.76
CA VAL A 248 10.98 2.38 3.86
C VAL A 248 10.14 1.86 2.69
N ARG A 249 9.00 2.52 2.42
CA ARG A 249 7.97 2.04 1.49
C ARG A 249 8.04 2.79 0.14
N VAL A 250 8.71 2.20 -0.85
CA VAL A 250 9.04 2.91 -2.10
C VAL A 250 8.11 2.47 -3.24
N GLY A 251 7.26 3.40 -3.69
CA GLY A 251 6.35 3.21 -4.83
C GLY A 251 6.85 3.92 -6.09
N THR A 252 6.46 5.18 -6.27
CA THR A 252 6.70 5.96 -7.50
C THR A 252 8.16 5.97 -7.97
N ALA A 253 9.13 6.12 -7.05
CA ALA A 253 10.55 6.14 -7.42
C ALA A 253 11.07 4.79 -7.95
N LEU A 254 10.37 3.69 -7.67
CA LEU A 254 10.72 2.35 -8.13
C LEU A 254 9.86 1.91 -9.33
N MET A 255 8.53 2.05 -9.19
CA MET A 255 7.58 1.51 -10.16
C MET A 255 7.29 2.45 -11.33
N GLY A 256 7.63 3.74 -11.19
CA GLY A 256 7.26 4.81 -12.11
C GLY A 256 5.89 5.42 -11.80
N PRO A 257 5.37 6.28 -12.70
CA PRO A 257 4.04 6.86 -12.53
C PRO A 257 2.96 5.77 -12.51
N ARG A 258 1.88 6.02 -11.76
CA ARG A 258 0.75 5.08 -11.72
C ARG A 258 0.17 4.89 -13.12
N PRO A 259 -0.15 3.66 -13.53
CA PRO A 259 -0.86 3.42 -14.77
C PRO A 259 -2.18 4.18 -14.76
N LEU A 260 -2.48 4.92 -15.82
CA LEU A 260 -3.83 5.45 -16.05
C LEU A 260 -4.73 4.25 -16.34
N THR A 261 -5.53 3.84 -15.37
CA THR A 261 -6.51 2.76 -15.53
C THR A 261 -7.71 3.30 -16.29
N SER A 262 -7.66 3.26 -17.62
CA SER A 262 -8.91 3.16 -18.40
C SER A 262 -9.32 1.69 -18.38
N PRO A 263 -10.55 1.33 -17.98
CA PRO A 263 -11.03 -0.05 -18.14
C PRO A 263 -10.98 -0.44 -19.63
N PRO A 264 -10.54 -1.65 -19.98
CA PRO A 264 -10.70 -2.13 -21.34
C PRO A 264 -12.20 -2.40 -21.56
N VAL A 265 -12.69 -1.97 -22.72
CA VAL A 265 -14.09 -2.07 -23.19
C VAL A 265 -15.00 -0.93 -22.71
N VAL A 266 -14.98 0.17 -23.46
CA VAL A 266 -16.18 0.98 -23.68
C VAL A 266 -16.94 0.30 -24.83
N THR A 267 -18.04 -0.39 -24.52
CA THR A 267 -18.99 -0.83 -25.55
C THR A 267 -19.44 0.40 -26.36
N PRO A 268 -19.43 0.35 -27.71
CA PRO A 268 -19.94 1.46 -28.49
C PRO A 268 -21.41 1.64 -28.20
N VAL A 269 -21.82 2.82 -27.72
CA VAL A 269 -23.22 3.20 -27.66
C VAL A 269 -23.67 3.44 -29.10
N THR A 270 -24.48 2.54 -29.65
CA THR A 270 -25.20 2.77 -30.89
C THR A 270 -26.19 3.92 -30.66
N SER A 271 -26.00 5.02 -31.39
CA SER A 271 -26.94 6.13 -31.38
C SER A 271 -28.23 5.69 -32.09
N SER A 272 -29.31 5.61 -31.34
CA SER A 272 -30.66 5.45 -31.89
C SER A 272 -31.61 6.14 -30.94
N SER A 273 -32.14 7.29 -31.36
CA SER A 273 -33.59 7.55 -31.40
C SER A 273 -33.83 9.02 -31.75
N GLN A 274 -34.53 9.21 -32.86
CA GLN A 274 -35.20 10.43 -33.28
C GLN A 274 -36.24 10.82 -32.22
N THR A 275 -36.38 12.12 -31.94
CA THR A 275 -37.59 12.66 -31.32
C THR A 275 -38.28 13.59 -32.32
N SER A 276 -39.47 13.15 -32.73
CA SER A 276 -40.42 13.87 -33.58
C SER A 276 -40.97 15.11 -32.85
N GLU A 277 -41.18 16.17 -33.62
CA GLU A 277 -41.78 17.44 -33.22
C GLU A 277 -43.32 17.39 -33.13
N LEU A 278 -43.86 18.19 -32.18
CA LEU A 278 -45.15 18.93 -32.14
C LEU A 278 -46.47 18.20 -31.79
N PRO A 279 -47.56 18.89 -31.32
CA PRO A 279 -47.74 20.32 -30.97
C PRO A 279 -48.52 20.64 -29.65
N ARG A 280 -48.60 21.96 -29.38
CA ARG A 280 -49.37 22.72 -28.36
C ARG A 280 -50.81 22.29 -28.08
N SER A 281 -51.26 22.51 -26.83
CA SER A 281 -52.59 22.99 -26.34
C SER A 281 -52.59 22.82 -24.80
N ALA A 282 -53.18 23.61 -23.90
CA ALA A 282 -53.93 24.85 -23.89
C ALA A 282 -53.94 25.32 -22.41
N GLU A 283 -53.72 26.61 -22.13
CA GLU A 283 -53.93 27.18 -20.79
C GLU A 283 -55.40 27.55 -20.61
N GLY A 284 -56.00 27.10 -19.51
CA GLY A 284 -57.32 27.47 -19.05
C GLY A 284 -57.40 27.34 -17.53
N SER A 285 -57.47 28.49 -16.86
CA SER A 285 -57.81 28.70 -15.44
C SER A 285 -59.16 28.07 -15.07
N PRO A 286 -59.52 27.83 -13.78
CA PRO A 286 -59.78 28.93 -12.84
C PRO A 286 -59.42 28.72 -11.34
N ASP A 287 -59.31 29.89 -10.72
CA ASP A 287 -59.50 30.38 -9.34
C ASP A 287 -60.17 29.56 -8.21
N GLU A 288 -59.83 30.05 -7.00
CA GLU A 288 -60.53 30.03 -5.69
C GLU A 288 -60.53 28.71 -4.88
N HIS A 289 -60.34 28.69 -3.54
CA HIS A 289 -60.65 29.68 -2.52
C HIS A 289 -59.86 29.40 -1.21
N THR A 290 -59.64 30.46 -0.43
CA THR A 290 -59.04 30.48 0.91
C THR A 290 -60.06 30.03 1.97
N ALA A 291 -59.64 29.17 2.91
CA ALA A 291 -60.02 29.17 4.34
C ALA A 291 -59.03 28.29 5.12
#